data_AF-A0A553NP98-F1
#
_entry.id   AF-A0A553NP98-F1
#
_cell.length_a   1.000
_cell.length_b   1.000
_cell.length_c   1.000
_cell.angle_alpha   90.00
_cell.angle_beta   90.00
_cell.angle_gamma   90.00
#
_symmetry.space_group_name_H-M   'P 1'
#
loop_
_entity.id
_entity.type
_entity.pdbx_description
1 polymer ?
#
loop_
_entity_poly.entity_id
_entity_poly.type
_entity_poly.pdbx_seq_one_letter_code
_entity_poly.pdbx_strand_id
1 'polypeptide(L)'
;MELSIEHDPNFGSMNEEELSANWKQAAKSNVNDVVKERQAKIKVFRDLLAQHHIQLRPGDDHQLLGILRSANCDVKKALDVAKEFLEYKIHCTNVLPSTVREMITDNLKRFMVLPHRDKHGRRIIVYKMWDADKYPYKTIMEMFYVLCMMLSREVKTQIAGISLVGDMAGMTRKHVPSTWSDIQTWATFMKGGVPVWFHSIHILNGPWLFEFLYSFAKPLLNDKTKGNVVLHKRADGFKTLHAEIDPQILPEEFGGTAGKLDNSLCLSAALKLDDYFKDLQNSTID
;
A
#
# COMPACT_ATOMS: atom_id res chain seq x y z
N MET A 1 6.65 -19.63 -6.18
CA MET A 1 7.62 -19.88 -5.10
C MET A 1 6.97 -19.39 -3.83
N GLU A 2 6.76 -20.27 -2.85
CA GLU A 2 6.21 -19.87 -1.56
C GLU A 2 7.35 -19.27 -0.72
N LEU A 3 7.11 -18.07 -0.19
CA LEU A 3 7.99 -17.47 0.80
C LEU A 3 7.47 -17.91 2.18
N SER A 4 8.37 -18.15 3.13
CA SER A 4 7.96 -18.52 4.49
C SER A 4 7.06 -17.43 5.07
N ILE A 5 6.00 -17.85 5.77
CA ILE A 5 5.17 -16.94 6.56
C ILE A 5 6.05 -16.39 7.67
N GLU A 6 6.45 -15.14 7.52
CA GLU A 6 7.29 -14.44 8.48
C GLU A 6 6.43 -13.60 9.41
N HIS A 7 6.74 -13.64 10.70
CA HIS A 7 6.18 -12.74 11.70
C HIS A 7 7.13 -11.57 11.92
N ASP A 8 6.72 -10.38 11.50
CA ASP A 8 7.44 -9.12 11.65
C ASP A 8 6.50 -8.04 12.22
N PRO A 9 6.43 -7.95 13.56
CA PRO A 9 5.57 -6.98 14.25
C PRO A 9 6.16 -5.56 14.27
N ASN A 10 7.40 -5.39 13.80
CA ASN A 10 8.06 -4.08 13.76
C ASN A 10 7.82 -3.35 12.43
N PHE A 11 7.11 -3.98 11.49
CA PHE A 11 6.81 -3.44 10.16
C PHE A 11 8.09 -3.00 9.42
N GLY A 12 9.08 -3.90 9.45
CA GLY A 12 10.14 -3.98 8.47
C GLY A 12 11.50 -3.46 8.87
N SER A 13 12.50 -4.23 8.46
CA SER A 13 13.90 -3.84 8.29
C SER A 13 14.08 -3.17 6.92
N MET A 14 14.86 -2.09 6.88
CA MET A 14 15.33 -1.46 5.64
C MET A 14 16.58 -2.15 5.07
N ASN A 15 17.09 -3.17 5.75
CA ASN A 15 18.38 -3.75 5.44
C ASN A 15 18.30 -4.74 4.28
N GLU A 16 18.87 -4.36 3.13
CA GLU A 16 19.00 -5.19 1.94
C GLU A 16 19.90 -6.42 2.16
N GLU A 17 20.86 -6.33 3.08
CA GLU A 17 21.87 -7.37 3.32
C GLU A 17 21.30 -8.59 4.06
N GLU A 18 20.24 -8.37 4.84
CA GLU A 18 19.51 -9.39 5.61
C GLU A 18 18.59 -10.26 4.74
N LEU A 19 18.44 -9.96 3.44
CA LEU A 19 17.61 -10.76 2.56
C LEU A 19 18.20 -12.16 2.35
N SER A 20 17.39 -13.18 2.67
CA SER A 20 17.68 -14.57 2.35
C SER A 20 17.76 -14.81 0.84
N ALA A 21 18.33 -15.95 0.43
CA ALA A 21 18.44 -16.31 -0.99
C ALA A 21 17.07 -16.35 -1.70
N ASN A 22 16.01 -16.82 -1.01
CA ASN A 22 14.66 -16.87 -1.57
C ASN A 22 14.10 -15.48 -1.83
N TRP A 23 14.37 -14.51 -0.95
CA TRP A 23 13.96 -13.11 -1.15
C TRP A 23 14.75 -12.43 -2.27
N LYS A 24 16.05 -12.71 -2.41
CA LYS A 24 16.85 -12.22 -3.54
C LYS A 24 16.34 -12.77 -4.87
N GLN A 25 15.94 -14.04 -4.90
CA GLN A 25 15.31 -14.65 -6.07
C GLN A 25 13.93 -14.03 -6.35
N ALA A 26 13.12 -13.78 -5.32
CA ALA A 26 11.83 -13.11 -5.45
C ALA A 26 11.97 -11.68 -5.98
N ALA A 27 12.99 -10.93 -5.55
CA ALA A 27 13.30 -9.60 -6.06
C ALA A 27 13.52 -9.63 -7.58
N LYS A 28 14.30 -10.61 -8.05
CA LYS A 28 14.54 -10.81 -9.48
C LYS A 28 13.26 -11.20 -10.23
N SER A 29 12.45 -12.13 -9.71
CA SER A 29 11.27 -12.62 -10.41
C SER A 29 10.10 -11.65 -10.41
N ASN A 30 9.88 -10.95 -9.30
CA ASN A 30 8.69 -10.14 -9.11
C ASN A 30 8.88 -8.73 -9.68
N VAL A 31 10.02 -8.10 -9.40
CA VAL A 31 10.27 -6.68 -9.69
C VAL A 31 11.47 -6.44 -10.60
N ASN A 32 12.06 -7.50 -11.19
CA ASN A 32 13.27 -7.42 -12.02
C ASN A 32 14.45 -6.72 -11.33
N ASP A 33 14.53 -6.85 -10.01
CA ASP A 33 15.61 -6.30 -9.23
C ASP A 33 16.80 -7.27 -9.22
N VAL A 34 17.85 -6.87 -9.93
CA VAL A 34 19.11 -7.60 -10.05
C VAL A 34 20.19 -6.83 -9.31
N VAL A 35 20.74 -7.43 -8.25
CA VAL A 35 21.69 -6.78 -7.31
C VAL A 35 22.84 -6.04 -8.01
N LYS A 36 23.49 -6.68 -9.00
CA LYS A 36 24.62 -6.09 -9.74
C LYS A 36 24.23 -4.87 -10.61
N GLU A 37 22.95 -4.67 -10.89
CA GLU A 37 22.44 -3.59 -11.74
C GLU A 37 21.89 -2.41 -10.93
N ARG A 38 21.61 -2.59 -9.63
CA ARG A 38 20.92 -1.60 -8.77
C ARG A 38 21.57 -0.23 -8.83
N GLN A 39 22.88 -0.17 -8.57
CA GLN A 39 23.63 1.09 -8.52
C GLN A 39 23.65 1.81 -9.87
N ALA A 40 23.78 1.06 -10.97
CA ALA A 40 23.69 1.64 -12.31
C ALA A 40 22.29 2.20 -12.60
N LYS A 41 21.23 1.45 -12.27
CA LYS A 41 19.84 1.91 -12.47
C LYS A 41 19.49 3.11 -11.60
N ILE A 42 19.92 3.14 -10.33
CA ILE A 42 19.74 4.28 -9.41
C ILE A 42 20.43 5.51 -9.99
N LYS A 43 21.65 5.39 -10.51
CA LYS A 43 22.36 6.50 -11.15
C LYS A 43 21.59 7.05 -12.35
N VAL A 44 21.19 6.18 -13.29
CA VAL A 44 20.43 6.60 -14.48
C VAL A 44 19.09 7.22 -14.08
N PHE A 45 18.43 6.67 -13.06
CA PHE A 45 17.17 7.23 -12.56
C PHE A 45 17.36 8.62 -11.94
N ARG A 46 18.42 8.82 -11.15
CA ARG A 46 18.77 10.12 -10.59
C ARG A 46 19.04 11.16 -11.68
N ASP A 47 19.79 10.78 -12.71
CA ASP A 47 20.06 11.67 -13.86
C ASP A 47 18.76 12.04 -14.59
N LEU A 48 17.84 11.09 -14.74
CA LEU A 48 16.53 11.32 -15.35
C LEU A 48 15.63 12.23 -14.50
N LEU A 49 15.61 12.05 -13.19
CA LEU A 49 14.87 12.95 -12.27
C LEU A 49 15.40 14.39 -12.38
N ALA A 50 16.73 14.56 -12.41
CA ALA A 50 17.36 15.86 -12.56
C ALA A 50 16.99 16.55 -13.89
N GLN A 51 16.92 15.80 -15.00
CA GLN A 51 16.46 16.32 -16.31
C GLN A 51 15.02 16.84 -16.29
N HIS A 52 14.20 16.32 -15.38
CA HIS A 52 12.81 16.70 -15.19
C HIS A 52 12.59 17.66 -14.00
N HIS A 53 13.67 18.21 -13.42
CA HIS A 53 13.61 19.06 -12.23
C HIS A 53 12.84 18.44 -11.06
N ILE A 54 12.92 17.10 -10.95
CA ILE A 54 12.32 16.37 -9.84
C ILE A 54 13.38 16.15 -8.76
N GLN A 55 13.08 16.62 -7.57
CA GLN A 55 13.84 16.34 -6.37
C GLN A 55 13.01 15.42 -5.48
N LEU A 56 13.38 14.14 -5.44
CA LEU A 56 12.94 13.24 -4.37
C LEU A 56 13.90 13.40 -3.19
N ARG A 57 13.47 13.05 -1.96
CA ARG A 57 14.28 13.14 -0.72
C ARG A 57 15.77 12.88 -1.01
N PRO A 58 16.63 13.92 -1.02
CA PRO A 58 17.98 13.78 -1.58
C PRO A 58 18.82 12.75 -0.84
N GLY A 59 19.58 11.95 -1.60
CA GLY A 59 20.50 10.96 -1.04
C GLY A 59 19.86 9.66 -0.54
N ASP A 60 18.54 9.48 -0.68
CA ASP A 60 17.85 8.27 -0.24
C ASP A 60 17.82 7.20 -1.35
N ASP A 61 18.94 6.49 -1.54
CA ASP A 61 19.05 5.36 -2.49
C ASP A 61 17.99 4.29 -2.23
N HIS A 62 17.58 4.13 -0.98
CA HIS A 62 16.55 3.17 -0.60
C HIS A 62 15.17 3.61 -1.12
N GLN A 63 14.82 4.89 -1.03
CA GLN A 63 13.60 5.43 -1.66
C GLN A 63 13.65 5.28 -3.19
N LEU A 64 14.78 5.62 -3.82
CA LEU A 64 14.94 5.50 -5.27
C LEU A 64 14.78 4.05 -5.74
N LEU A 65 15.38 3.10 -5.00
CA LEU A 65 15.23 1.68 -5.27
C LEU A 65 13.77 1.21 -5.07
N GLY A 66 13.08 1.71 -4.05
CA GLY A 66 11.66 1.44 -3.83
C GLY A 66 10.80 1.85 -5.02
N ILE A 67 11.00 3.06 -5.55
CA ILE A 67 10.29 3.56 -6.74
C ILE A 67 10.65 2.74 -7.99
N LEU A 68 11.93 2.40 -8.15
CA LEU A 68 12.38 1.51 -9.23
C LEU A 68 11.66 0.16 -9.14
N ARG A 69 11.59 -0.46 -7.95
CA ARG A 69 10.90 -1.75 -7.75
C ARG A 69 9.41 -1.68 -8.04
N SER A 70 8.72 -0.62 -7.61
CA SER A 70 7.30 -0.43 -7.96
C SER A 70 7.09 -0.27 -9.47
N ALA A 71 8.10 0.23 -10.18
CA ALA A 71 8.14 0.33 -11.63
C ALA A 71 8.77 -0.90 -12.32
N ASN A 72 8.92 -2.03 -11.63
CA ASN A 72 9.50 -3.27 -12.17
C ASN A 72 10.95 -3.08 -12.69
N CYS A 73 11.71 -2.23 -12.00
CA CYS A 73 13.06 -1.78 -12.31
C CYS A 73 13.25 -1.25 -13.74
N ASP A 74 12.19 -0.68 -14.32
CA ASP A 74 12.20 0.11 -15.56
C ASP A 74 12.33 1.60 -15.20
N VAL A 75 13.44 2.22 -15.61
CA VAL A 75 13.78 3.60 -15.23
C VAL A 75 12.80 4.63 -15.81
N LYS A 76 12.24 4.37 -17.00
CA LYS A 76 11.26 5.30 -17.61
C LYS A 76 9.94 5.24 -16.87
N LYS A 77 9.47 4.05 -16.53
CA LYS A 77 8.26 3.88 -15.71
C LYS A 77 8.46 4.40 -14.28
N ALA A 78 9.68 4.31 -13.74
CA ALA A 78 10.00 4.86 -12.42
C ALA A 78 9.86 6.39 -12.37
N LEU A 79 10.16 7.09 -13.48
CA LEU A 79 9.89 8.52 -13.61
C LEU A 79 8.38 8.81 -13.55
N ASP A 80 7.55 8.01 -14.22
CA ASP A 80 6.09 8.19 -14.16
C ASP A 80 5.58 7.97 -12.74
N VAL A 81 6.05 6.92 -12.04
CA VAL A 81 5.71 6.69 -10.62
C VAL A 81 6.14 7.87 -9.74
N ALA A 82 7.34 8.45 -9.97
CA ALA A 82 7.79 9.60 -9.21
C ALA A 82 6.90 10.83 -9.41
N LYS A 83 6.43 11.08 -10.65
CA LYS A 83 5.50 12.18 -10.96
C LYS A 83 4.14 11.97 -10.29
N GLU A 84 3.57 10.76 -10.38
CA GLU A 84 2.29 10.44 -9.73
C GLU A 84 2.41 10.51 -8.20
N PHE A 85 3.55 10.12 -7.63
CA PHE A 85 3.84 10.28 -6.21
C PHE A 85 3.83 11.76 -5.79
N LEU A 86 4.46 12.65 -6.56
CA LEU A 86 4.48 14.08 -6.27
C LEU A 86 3.10 14.73 -6.47
N GLU A 87 2.37 14.34 -7.51
CA GLU A 87 0.99 14.76 -7.71
C GLU A 87 0.11 14.36 -6.53
N TYR A 88 0.28 13.14 -6.00
CA TYR A 88 -0.55 12.67 -4.89
C TYR A 88 -0.34 13.48 -3.61
N LYS A 89 0.89 13.97 -3.37
CA LYS A 89 1.18 14.88 -2.26
C LYS A 89 0.41 16.20 -2.33
N ILE A 90 0.05 16.68 -3.51
CA ILE A 90 -0.77 17.90 -3.68
C ILE A 90 -2.18 17.68 -3.10
N HIS A 91 -2.69 16.46 -3.25
CA HIS A 91 -4.04 16.08 -2.83
C HIS A 91 -4.10 15.64 -1.35
N CYS A 92 -3.01 15.12 -0.80
CA CYS A 92 -2.92 14.67 0.60
C CYS A 92 -2.05 15.64 1.44
N THR A 93 -2.69 16.51 2.21
CA THR A 93 -2.02 17.60 2.93
C THR A 93 -1.74 17.27 4.40
N ASN A 94 -2.57 16.44 5.03
CA ASN A 94 -2.38 16.01 6.43
C ASN A 94 -1.70 14.64 6.51
N VAL A 95 -0.47 14.57 6.03
CA VAL A 95 0.23 13.29 5.81
C VAL A 95 1.31 12.97 6.85
N LEU A 96 1.25 13.61 8.02
CA LEU A 96 2.08 13.19 9.16
C LEU A 96 1.35 12.12 9.96
N PRO A 97 2.03 11.07 10.45
CA PRO A 97 1.44 10.11 11.38
C PRO A 97 0.77 10.78 12.58
N SER A 98 1.36 11.85 13.12
CA SER A 98 0.75 12.64 14.19
C SER A 98 -0.55 13.36 13.78
N THR A 99 -0.67 13.85 12.54
CA THR A 99 -1.88 14.53 12.07
C THR A 99 -3.05 13.58 11.84
N VAL A 100 -2.78 12.31 11.54
CA VAL A 100 -3.82 11.26 11.38
C VAL A 100 -4.00 10.39 12.64
N ARG A 101 -3.32 10.72 13.76
CA ARG A 101 -3.31 9.90 14.98
C ARG A 101 -4.70 9.62 15.53
N GLU A 102 -5.54 10.64 15.65
CA GLU A 102 -6.89 10.50 16.20
C GLU A 102 -7.71 9.53 15.33
N MET A 103 -7.69 9.71 14.01
CA MET A 103 -8.35 8.80 13.08
C MET A 103 -7.87 7.35 13.25
N ILE A 104 -6.55 7.10 13.29
CA ILE A 104 -6.04 5.73 13.44
C ILE A 104 -6.49 5.15 14.79
N THR A 105 -6.44 5.96 15.86
CA THR A 105 -6.84 5.55 17.22
C THR A 105 -8.31 5.14 17.28
N ASP A 106 -9.19 5.92 16.65
CA ASP A 106 -10.62 5.63 16.62
C ASP A 106 -11.00 4.46 15.69
N ASN A 107 -10.07 4.07 14.80
CA ASN A 107 -10.23 2.96 13.86
C ASN A 107 -9.33 1.74 14.17
N LEU A 108 -8.76 1.64 15.38
CA LEU A 108 -7.90 0.50 15.79
C LEU A 108 -8.58 -0.86 15.64
N LYS A 109 -9.92 -0.91 15.69
CA LYS A 109 -10.76 -2.11 15.53
C LYS A 109 -11.42 -2.22 14.15
N ARG A 110 -11.04 -1.36 13.21
CA ARG A 110 -11.58 -1.34 11.85
C ARG A 110 -10.51 -1.50 10.78
N PHE A 111 -9.26 -1.19 11.05
CA PHE A 111 -8.17 -1.28 10.09
C PHE A 111 -6.97 -1.92 10.79
N MET A 112 -6.25 -2.84 10.16
CA MET A 112 -5.02 -3.40 10.71
C MET A 112 -4.00 -3.75 9.62
N VAL A 113 -2.73 -3.40 9.85
CA VAL A 113 -1.61 -4.02 9.14
C VAL A 113 -1.19 -5.27 9.91
N LEU A 114 -1.21 -6.42 9.25
CA LEU A 114 -0.89 -7.67 9.90
C LEU A 114 0.64 -7.78 10.12
N PRO A 115 1.08 -8.30 11.28
CA PRO A 115 2.49 -8.57 11.53
C PRO A 115 3.00 -9.74 10.67
N HIS A 116 2.10 -10.62 10.24
CA HIS A 116 2.40 -11.73 9.34
C HIS A 116 2.27 -11.33 7.87
N ARG A 117 3.09 -11.95 7.03
CA ARG A 117 2.97 -11.92 5.56
C ARG A 117 2.22 -13.15 5.07
N ASP A 118 1.59 -13.06 3.90
CA ASP A 118 0.97 -14.26 3.29
C ASP A 118 2.00 -15.22 2.67
N LYS A 119 1.53 -16.34 2.12
CA LYS A 119 2.36 -17.38 1.46
C LYS A 119 3.20 -16.87 0.27
N HIS A 120 2.90 -15.67 -0.23
CA HIS A 120 3.65 -15.00 -1.29
C HIS A 120 4.58 -13.89 -0.76
N GLY A 121 4.72 -13.77 0.57
CA GLY A 121 5.54 -12.75 1.23
C GLY A 121 4.90 -11.36 1.25
N ARG A 122 3.64 -11.22 0.85
CA ARG A 122 2.97 -9.92 0.74
C ARG A 122 2.57 -9.44 2.13
N ARG A 123 2.75 -8.14 2.39
CA ARG A 123 2.22 -7.52 3.62
C ARG A 123 0.71 -7.46 3.50
N ILE A 124 -0.02 -7.84 4.56
CA ILE A 124 -1.48 -7.88 4.52
C ILE A 124 -2.03 -6.66 5.24
N ILE A 125 -2.98 -5.99 4.59
CA ILE A 125 -3.79 -4.93 5.18
C ILE A 125 -5.23 -5.42 5.20
N VAL A 126 -5.85 -5.44 6.38
CA VAL A 126 -7.28 -5.71 6.53
C VAL A 126 -8.01 -4.44 6.92
N TYR A 127 -9.20 -4.19 6.38
CA TYR A 127 -10.02 -3.08 6.81
C TYR A 127 -11.52 -3.37 6.69
N LYS A 128 -12.30 -2.71 7.54
CA LYS A 128 -13.75 -2.63 7.52
C LYS A 128 -14.14 -1.18 7.20
N MET A 129 -15.36 -0.96 6.71
CA MET A 129 -15.86 0.40 6.47
C MET A 129 -15.74 1.27 7.73
N TRP A 130 -15.26 2.51 7.57
CA TRP A 130 -15.13 3.48 8.66
C TRP A 130 -16.47 4.18 8.93
N ASP A 131 -16.52 4.98 9.99
CA ASP A 131 -17.66 5.88 10.22
C ASP A 131 -17.54 7.13 9.34
N ALA A 132 -18.22 7.12 8.19
CA ALA A 132 -18.21 8.22 7.24
C ALA A 132 -18.95 9.48 7.71
N ASP A 133 -19.69 9.42 8.82
CA ASP A 133 -20.24 10.62 9.47
C ASP A 133 -19.21 11.32 10.35
N LYS A 134 -18.25 10.55 10.89
CA LYS A 134 -17.16 11.08 11.70
C LYS A 134 -15.95 11.53 10.87
N TYR A 135 -15.60 10.77 9.83
CA TYR A 135 -14.42 11.06 9.02
C TYR A 135 -14.74 11.17 7.52
N PRO A 136 -14.34 12.27 6.86
CA PRO A 136 -14.53 12.40 5.42
C PRO A 136 -13.58 11.50 4.64
N TYR A 137 -13.93 11.23 3.39
CA TYR A 137 -13.17 10.37 2.47
C TYR A 137 -11.69 10.76 2.38
N LYS A 138 -11.40 12.07 2.23
CA LYS A 138 -10.04 12.60 2.15
C LYS A 138 -9.17 12.20 3.34
N THR A 139 -9.68 12.25 4.57
CA THR A 139 -8.90 11.89 5.77
C THR A 139 -8.53 10.40 5.75
N ILE A 140 -9.41 9.54 5.23
CA ILE A 140 -9.11 8.11 5.07
C ILE A 140 -8.00 7.90 4.03
N MET A 141 -8.02 8.65 2.93
CA MET A 141 -6.96 8.57 1.92
C MET A 141 -5.61 9.07 2.47
N GLU A 142 -5.60 10.11 3.31
CA GLU A 142 -4.41 10.60 4.01
C GLU A 142 -3.85 9.54 4.98
N MET A 143 -4.72 8.86 5.73
CA MET A 143 -4.31 7.73 6.57
C MET A 143 -3.73 6.58 5.73
N PHE A 144 -4.39 6.18 4.63
CA PHE A 144 -3.89 5.15 3.72
C PHE A 144 -2.55 5.55 3.09
N TYR A 145 -2.35 6.82 2.77
CA TYR A 145 -1.05 7.33 2.30
C TYR A 145 0.03 7.12 3.35
N VAL A 146 -0.19 7.53 4.60
CA VAL A 146 0.75 7.32 5.71
C VAL A 146 1.11 5.84 5.87
N LEU A 147 0.11 4.96 5.83
CA LEU A 147 0.32 3.52 5.93
C LEU A 147 1.13 2.97 4.76
N CYS A 148 0.77 3.32 3.53
CA CYS A 148 1.47 2.85 2.33
C CYS A 148 2.92 3.37 2.28
N MET A 149 3.16 4.62 2.67
CA MET A 149 4.51 5.18 2.75
C MET A 149 5.34 4.59 3.89
N MET A 150 4.71 4.21 5.01
CA MET A 150 5.40 3.44 6.04
C MET A 150 5.83 2.08 5.50
N LEU A 151 4.92 1.36 4.84
CA LEU A 151 5.18 0.01 4.32
C LEU A 151 6.07 -0.02 3.08
N SER A 152 6.11 1.07 2.31
CA SER A 152 7.05 1.22 1.20
C SER A 152 8.51 1.21 1.66
N ARG A 153 8.75 1.44 2.96
CA ARG A 153 10.09 1.38 3.55
C ARG A 153 10.58 -0.05 3.77
N GLU A 154 9.70 -1.05 3.72
CA GLU A 154 10.10 -2.44 3.94
C GLU A 154 10.60 -3.06 2.63
N VAL A 155 11.85 -3.52 2.60
CA VAL A 155 12.46 -4.16 1.42
C VAL A 155 11.58 -5.32 0.91
N LYS A 156 11.06 -6.13 1.83
CA LYS A 156 10.18 -7.27 1.51
C LYS A 156 8.84 -6.84 0.91
N THR A 157 8.29 -5.71 1.33
CA THR A 157 7.05 -5.15 0.75
C THR A 157 7.30 -4.52 -0.61
N GLN A 158 8.46 -3.88 -0.83
CA GLN A 158 8.86 -3.44 -2.17
C GLN A 158 8.98 -4.61 -3.15
N ILE A 159 9.39 -5.80 -2.69
CA ILE A 159 9.59 -7.01 -3.51
C ILE A 159 8.30 -7.80 -3.73
N ALA A 160 7.49 -8.01 -2.70
CA ALA A 160 6.30 -8.87 -2.76
C ALA A 160 5.00 -8.09 -2.91
N GLY A 161 4.94 -6.87 -2.36
CA GLY A 161 3.76 -6.01 -2.38
C GLY A 161 2.80 -6.25 -1.24
N ILE A 162 1.57 -5.80 -1.48
CA ILE A 162 0.49 -5.77 -0.49
C ILE A 162 -0.68 -6.64 -0.95
N SER A 163 -1.23 -7.40 -0.01
CA SER A 163 -2.55 -8.02 -0.09
C SER A 163 -3.54 -7.18 0.72
N LEU A 164 -4.52 -6.59 0.05
CA LEU A 164 -5.55 -5.78 0.68
C LEU A 164 -6.82 -6.62 0.87
N VAL A 165 -7.41 -6.62 2.05
CA VAL A 165 -8.65 -7.34 2.37
C VAL A 165 -9.65 -6.36 2.96
N GLY A 166 -10.70 -6.05 2.20
CA GLY A 166 -11.75 -5.11 2.59
C GLY A 166 -13.06 -5.81 2.91
N ASP A 167 -13.57 -5.64 4.13
CA ASP A 167 -14.96 -5.94 4.49
C ASP A 167 -15.83 -4.69 4.25
N MET A 168 -16.57 -4.73 3.15
CA MET A 168 -17.39 -3.60 2.67
C MET A 168 -18.78 -3.55 3.33
N ALA A 169 -19.03 -4.39 4.34
CA ALA A 169 -20.25 -4.31 5.13
C ALA A 169 -20.44 -2.91 5.72
N GLY A 170 -21.62 -2.31 5.50
CA GLY A 170 -21.94 -0.95 5.93
C GLY A 170 -21.51 0.15 4.94
N MET A 171 -20.98 -0.20 3.76
CA MET A 171 -20.68 0.81 2.73
C MET A 171 -21.96 1.50 2.24
N THR A 172 -21.91 2.82 2.19
CA THR A 172 -22.98 3.73 1.73
C THR A 172 -22.39 4.78 0.79
N ARG A 173 -23.25 5.63 0.21
CA ARG A 173 -22.82 6.76 -0.65
C ARG A 173 -21.87 7.74 0.04
N LYS A 174 -21.90 7.85 1.38
CA LYS A 174 -20.99 8.71 2.15
C LYS A 174 -19.51 8.28 2.06
N HIS A 175 -19.27 7.03 1.65
CA HIS A 175 -17.92 6.48 1.48
C HIS A 175 -17.37 6.66 0.06
N VAL A 176 -18.16 7.25 -0.85
CA VAL A 176 -17.79 7.42 -2.25
C VAL A 176 -17.17 8.81 -2.43
N PRO A 177 -16.09 8.97 -3.21
CA PRO A 177 -15.58 10.28 -3.59
C PRO A 177 -16.72 11.17 -4.10
N SER A 178 -16.89 12.35 -3.48
CA SER A 178 -18.04 13.21 -3.79
C SER A 178 -17.63 14.59 -4.32
N THR A 179 -16.42 15.04 -4.00
CA THR A 179 -15.85 16.30 -4.51
C THR A 179 -14.87 16.03 -5.65
N TRP A 180 -14.61 17.06 -6.47
CA TRP A 180 -13.57 16.98 -7.50
C TRP A 180 -12.20 16.63 -6.90
N SER A 181 -11.86 17.20 -5.75
CA SER A 181 -10.62 16.88 -5.02
C SER A 181 -10.58 15.41 -4.56
N ASP A 182 -11.68 14.85 -4.04
CA ASP A 182 -11.73 13.43 -3.68
C ASP A 182 -11.51 12.52 -4.90
N ILE A 183 -12.11 12.89 -6.03
CA ILE A 183 -11.98 12.15 -7.30
C ILE A 183 -10.54 12.20 -7.79
N GLN A 184 -9.89 13.36 -7.75
CA GLN A 184 -8.47 13.51 -8.10
C GLN A 184 -7.57 12.71 -7.16
N THR A 185 -7.79 12.82 -5.85
CA THR A 185 -7.09 12.03 -4.81
C THR A 185 -7.18 10.53 -5.14
N TRP A 186 -8.39 10.02 -5.36
CA TRP A 186 -8.61 8.62 -5.72
C TRP A 186 -7.94 8.24 -7.04
N ALA A 187 -8.10 9.05 -8.09
CA ALA A 187 -7.53 8.76 -9.40
C ALA A 187 -5.99 8.69 -9.36
N THR A 188 -5.33 9.62 -8.68
CA THR A 188 -3.87 9.63 -8.53
C THR A 188 -3.38 8.45 -7.69
N PHE A 189 -4.09 8.10 -6.61
CA PHE A 189 -3.81 6.86 -5.87
C PHE A 189 -3.86 5.63 -6.78
N MET A 190 -4.90 5.50 -7.61
CA MET A 190 -5.07 4.37 -8.53
C MET A 190 -4.01 4.32 -9.64
N LYS A 191 -3.41 5.46 -10.01
CA LYS A 191 -2.30 5.54 -10.97
C LYS A 191 -0.93 5.18 -10.39
N GLY A 192 -0.84 4.98 -9.07
CA GLY A 192 0.42 4.66 -8.41
C GLY A 192 1.03 5.82 -7.64
N GLY A 193 0.20 6.71 -7.09
CA GLY A 193 0.64 7.81 -6.22
C GLY A 193 1.36 7.40 -4.93
N VAL A 194 1.49 6.10 -4.66
CA VAL A 194 2.34 5.54 -3.61
C VAL A 194 3.29 4.50 -4.21
N PRO A 195 4.58 4.44 -3.80
CA PRO A 195 5.58 3.52 -4.34
C PRO A 195 5.44 2.11 -3.76
N VAL A 196 4.21 1.58 -3.76
CA VAL A 196 3.85 0.21 -3.41
C VAL A 196 2.80 -0.30 -4.39
N TRP A 197 2.78 -1.60 -4.57
CA TRP A 197 1.83 -2.27 -5.46
C TRP A 197 0.88 -3.20 -4.71
N PHE A 198 -0.39 -3.13 -5.07
CA PHE A 198 -1.44 -4.00 -4.56
C PHE A 198 -1.53 -5.23 -5.46
N HIS A 199 -0.93 -6.34 -5.00
CA HIS A 199 -0.84 -7.57 -5.77
C HIS A 199 -2.12 -8.41 -5.64
N SER A 200 -2.89 -8.24 -4.56
CA SER A 200 -4.21 -8.82 -4.46
C SER A 200 -5.13 -7.92 -3.64
N ILE A 201 -6.38 -7.80 -4.09
CA ILE A 201 -7.42 -6.98 -3.47
C ILE A 201 -8.63 -7.87 -3.29
N HIS A 202 -8.85 -8.32 -2.06
CA HIS A 202 -9.95 -9.18 -1.66
C HIS A 202 -11.09 -8.33 -1.13
N ILE A 203 -12.27 -8.44 -1.73
CA ILE A 203 -13.46 -7.69 -1.31
C ILE A 203 -14.50 -8.65 -0.75
N LEU A 204 -14.80 -8.52 0.54
CA LEU A 204 -15.83 -9.24 1.27
C LEU A 204 -17.06 -8.35 1.43
N ASN A 205 -18.25 -8.97 1.44
CA ASN A 205 -19.52 -8.29 1.74
C ASN A 205 -19.76 -7.01 0.91
N GLY A 206 -19.27 -6.96 -0.34
CA GLY A 206 -19.52 -5.86 -1.27
C GLY A 206 -21.02 -5.66 -1.51
N PRO A 207 -21.61 -4.50 -1.18
CA PRO A 207 -22.99 -4.22 -1.57
C PRO A 207 -23.07 -3.94 -3.07
N TRP A 208 -24.28 -3.94 -3.63
CA TRP A 208 -24.53 -3.61 -5.04
C TRP A 208 -23.88 -2.29 -5.48
N LEU A 209 -23.79 -1.31 -4.57
CA LEU A 209 -23.14 -0.02 -4.80
C LEU A 209 -21.65 -0.19 -5.11
N PHE A 210 -20.95 -1.10 -4.44
CA PHE A 210 -19.53 -1.38 -4.73
C PHE A 210 -19.39 -1.98 -6.13
N GLU A 211 -20.17 -2.99 -6.48
CA GLU A 211 -20.11 -3.63 -7.80
C GLU A 211 -20.39 -2.63 -8.92
N PHE A 212 -21.39 -1.76 -8.72
CA PHE A 212 -21.68 -0.65 -9.61
C PHE A 212 -20.46 0.25 -9.78
N LEU A 213 -19.89 0.80 -8.71
CA LEU A 213 -18.72 1.69 -8.79
C LEU A 213 -17.49 1.00 -9.40
N TYR A 214 -17.25 -0.27 -9.06
CA TYR A 214 -16.16 -1.05 -9.62
C TYR A 214 -16.32 -1.21 -11.14
N SER A 215 -17.54 -1.41 -11.64
CA SER A 215 -17.80 -1.49 -13.09
C SER A 215 -17.43 -0.21 -13.84
N PHE A 216 -17.65 0.96 -13.23
CA PHE A 216 -17.26 2.27 -13.77
C PHE A 216 -15.75 2.56 -13.64
N ALA A 217 -15.12 2.10 -12.55
CA ALA A 217 -13.69 2.26 -12.34
C ALA A 217 -12.85 1.30 -13.20
N LYS A 218 -13.39 0.12 -13.55
CA LYS A 218 -12.67 -0.96 -14.25
C LYS A 218 -11.97 -0.51 -15.54
N PRO A 219 -12.53 0.35 -16.41
CA PRO A 219 -11.84 0.85 -17.60
C PRO A 219 -10.57 1.66 -17.30
N LEU A 220 -10.48 2.29 -16.12
CA LEU A 220 -9.32 3.06 -15.69
C LEU A 220 -8.20 2.18 -15.10
N LEU A 221 -8.50 0.91 -14.82
CA LEU A 221 -7.52 -0.04 -14.28
C LEU A 221 -6.73 -0.68 -15.42
N ASN A 222 -5.41 -0.84 -15.22
CA ASN A 222 -4.62 -1.70 -16.09
C ASN A 222 -4.98 -3.19 -15.86
N ASP A 223 -4.65 -4.05 -16.82
CA ASP A 223 -5.06 -5.47 -16.77
C ASP A 223 -4.46 -6.23 -15.60
N LYS A 224 -3.26 -5.83 -15.15
CA LYS A 224 -2.63 -6.36 -13.94
C LYS A 224 -3.48 -6.07 -12.71
N THR A 225 -3.90 -4.82 -12.52
CA THR A 225 -4.77 -4.42 -11.39
C THR A 225 -6.14 -5.08 -11.48
N LYS A 226 -6.73 -5.21 -12.68
CA LYS A 226 -8.01 -5.94 -12.85
C LYS A 226 -7.90 -7.39 -12.40
N GLY A 227 -6.84 -8.09 -12.79
CA GLY A 227 -6.60 -9.49 -12.43
C GLY A 227 -6.32 -9.71 -10.93
N ASN A 228 -5.95 -8.64 -10.22
CA ASN A 228 -5.64 -8.70 -8.79
C ASN A 228 -6.89 -8.54 -7.89
N VAL A 229 -8.04 -8.11 -8.43
CA VAL A 229 -9.27 -7.90 -7.65
C VAL A 229 -10.07 -9.20 -7.58
N VAL A 230 -10.31 -9.69 -6.36
CA VAL A 230 -11.11 -10.88 -6.08
C VAL A 230 -12.35 -10.47 -5.30
N LEU A 231 -13.52 -10.65 -5.91
CA LEU A 231 -14.80 -10.39 -5.25
C LEU A 231 -15.30 -11.68 -4.60
N HIS A 232 -15.27 -11.71 -3.27
CA HIS A 232 -15.72 -12.84 -2.48
C HIS A 232 -17.23 -12.76 -2.29
N LYS A 233 -17.96 -13.75 -2.80
CA LYS A 233 -19.41 -13.84 -2.67
C LYS A 233 -19.81 -13.97 -1.20
N ARG A 234 -20.95 -13.38 -0.84
CA ARG A 234 -21.40 -13.29 0.55
C ARG A 234 -21.63 -14.67 1.21
N ALA A 235 -22.12 -15.65 0.47
CA ALA A 235 -22.46 -16.98 1.02
C ALA A 235 -21.23 -17.78 1.48
N ASP A 236 -20.08 -17.52 0.86
CA ASP A 236 -18.85 -18.32 0.93
C ASP A 236 -17.60 -17.43 1.05
N GLY A 237 -17.78 -16.21 1.55
CA GLY A 237 -16.76 -15.16 1.51
C GLY A 237 -15.49 -15.52 2.27
N PHE A 238 -15.62 -15.95 3.53
CA PHE A 238 -14.47 -16.39 4.32
C PHE A 238 -13.84 -17.67 3.76
N LYS A 239 -14.64 -18.63 3.31
CA LYS A 239 -14.11 -19.87 2.72
C LYS A 239 -13.21 -19.58 1.51
N THR A 240 -13.66 -18.69 0.63
CA THR A 240 -12.89 -18.31 -0.57
C THR A 240 -11.71 -17.40 -0.23
N LEU A 241 -11.81 -16.55 0.80
CA LEU A 241 -10.66 -15.81 1.32
C LEU A 241 -9.59 -16.74 1.92
N HIS A 242 -10.01 -17.72 2.72
CA HIS A 242 -9.12 -18.66 3.41
C HIS A 242 -8.39 -19.62 2.48
N ALA A 243 -8.88 -19.79 1.24
CA ALA A 243 -8.15 -20.49 0.18
C ALA A 243 -6.94 -19.69 -0.32
N GLU A 244 -6.99 -18.36 -0.21
CA GLU A 244 -5.95 -17.44 -0.69
C GLU A 244 -5.00 -17.00 0.42
N ILE A 245 -5.53 -16.74 1.62
CA ILE A 245 -4.79 -16.27 2.80
C ILE A 245 -5.06 -17.21 3.98
N ASP A 246 -3.99 -17.67 4.64
CA ASP A 246 -4.09 -18.59 5.78
C ASP A 246 -4.94 -17.98 6.93
N PRO A 247 -6.02 -18.64 7.38
CA PRO A 247 -6.82 -18.14 8.50
C PRO A 247 -6.03 -18.03 9.82
N GLN A 248 -4.92 -18.75 9.99
CA GLN A 248 -4.11 -18.68 11.20
C GLN A 248 -3.45 -17.31 11.41
N ILE A 249 -3.28 -16.53 10.34
CA ILE A 249 -2.68 -15.20 10.39
C ILE A 249 -3.73 -14.07 10.31
N LEU A 250 -4.99 -14.39 10.04
CA LEU A 250 -6.09 -13.43 9.95
C LEU A 250 -6.74 -13.17 11.33
N PRO A 251 -7.24 -11.94 11.58
CA PRO A 251 -8.03 -11.66 12.77
C PRO A 251 -9.37 -12.41 12.80
N GLU A 252 -9.94 -12.55 14.00
CA GLU A 252 -11.26 -13.15 14.24
C GLU A 252 -12.36 -12.50 13.38
N GLU A 253 -12.32 -11.19 13.19
CA GLU A 253 -13.29 -10.43 12.39
C GLU A 253 -13.28 -10.80 10.90
N PHE A 254 -12.22 -11.45 10.43
CA PHE A 254 -12.05 -11.97 9.07
C PHE A 254 -12.10 -13.51 9.03
N GLY A 255 -12.66 -14.13 10.08
CA GLY A 255 -12.82 -15.57 10.21
C GLY A 255 -11.54 -16.32 10.53
N GLY A 256 -10.48 -15.64 10.98
CA GLY A 256 -9.21 -16.24 11.35
C GLY A 256 -9.07 -16.55 12.84
N THR A 257 -7.86 -16.92 13.25
CA THR A 257 -7.54 -17.32 14.63
C THR A 257 -6.38 -16.53 15.25
N ALA A 258 -5.92 -15.44 14.61
CA ALA A 258 -4.79 -14.64 15.08
C ALA A 258 -5.14 -13.63 16.21
N GLY A 259 -6.29 -13.81 16.86
CA GLY A 259 -6.86 -12.87 17.83
C GLY A 259 -7.67 -11.75 17.17
N LYS A 260 -8.05 -10.76 17.98
CA LYS A 260 -8.90 -9.65 17.54
C LYS A 260 -8.12 -8.63 16.74
N LEU A 261 -8.82 -7.93 15.85
CA LEU A 261 -8.28 -6.82 15.11
C LEU A 261 -7.83 -5.70 16.06
N ASP A 262 -6.54 -5.42 16.07
CA ASP A 262 -5.91 -4.35 16.83
C ASP A 262 -4.71 -3.77 16.09
N ASN A 263 -4.79 -2.49 15.71
CA ASN A 263 -3.74 -1.81 14.97
C ASN A 263 -2.76 -1.02 15.85
N SER A 264 -2.77 -1.21 17.17
CA SER A 264 -1.98 -0.41 18.11
C SER A 264 -0.48 -0.48 17.83
N LEU A 265 0.02 -1.65 17.39
CA LEU A 265 1.42 -1.83 16.99
C LEU A 265 1.76 -0.98 15.76
N CYS A 266 0.94 -1.02 14.72
CA CYS A 266 1.14 -0.23 13.50
C CYS A 266 1.06 1.26 13.80
N LEU A 267 0.11 1.70 14.64
CA LEU A 267 0.02 3.09 15.08
C LEU A 267 1.30 3.52 15.80
N SER A 268 1.79 2.70 16.74
CA SER A 268 3.03 2.99 17.48
C SER A 268 4.25 3.06 16.56
N ALA A 269 4.29 2.22 15.52
CA ALA A 269 5.35 2.26 14.51
C ALA A 269 5.26 3.51 13.63
N ALA A 270 4.06 3.84 13.13
CA ALA A 270 3.82 5.01 12.30
C ALA A 270 4.18 6.31 13.02
N LEU A 271 3.82 6.46 14.30
CA LEU A 271 4.11 7.66 15.09
C LEU A 271 5.61 7.94 15.29
N LYS A 272 6.47 6.93 15.14
CA LYS A 272 7.93 7.11 15.17
C LYS A 272 8.50 7.68 13.87
N LEU A 273 7.68 7.86 12.84
CA LEU A 273 8.11 8.24 11.49
C LEU A 273 7.76 9.67 11.12
N ASP A 274 7.27 10.49 12.05
CA ASP A 274 6.92 11.88 11.78
C ASP A 274 8.02 12.65 11.05
N ASP A 275 9.27 12.52 11.47
CA ASP A 275 10.40 13.20 10.83
C ASP A 275 10.67 12.68 9.42
N TYR A 276 10.49 11.38 9.17
CA TYR A 276 10.54 10.84 7.81
C TYR A 276 9.45 11.46 6.92
N PHE A 277 8.22 11.61 7.44
CA PHE A 277 7.13 12.21 6.68
C PHE A 277 7.30 13.72 6.46
N LYS A 278 7.95 14.44 7.40
CA LYS A 278 8.37 15.83 7.22
C LYS A 278 9.42 15.94 6.11
N ASP A 279 10.46 15.11 6.15
CA ASP A 279 11.48 15.07 5.09
C ASP A 279 10.87 14.75 3.72
N LEU A 280 9.89 13.86 3.68
CA LEU A 280 9.17 13.50 2.47
C LEU A 280 8.46 14.71 1.84
N GLN A 281 8.03 15.69 2.64
CA GLN A 281 7.43 16.92 2.14
C GLN A 281 8.40 17.75 1.30
N ASN A 282 9.70 17.66 1.54
CA ASN A 282 10.74 18.36 0.78
C ASN A 282 10.94 17.82 -0.65
N SER A 283 10.22 16.76 -1.05
CA SER A 283 10.25 16.28 -2.44
C SER A 283 9.43 17.19 -3.35
N THR A 284 9.99 17.69 -4.45
CA THR A 284 9.39 18.67 -5.34
C THR A 284 9.54 18.30 -6.82
N ILE A 285 8.71 18.92 -7.66
CA ILE A 285 8.87 19.02 -9.11
C ILE A 285 8.74 20.51 -9.44
N ASP A 286 9.77 21.09 -10.05
CA ASP A 286 9.78 22.51 -10.46
C ASP A 286 9.18 22.72 -11.85
#